data_AF-A0A4R5D5E5-F1
#
_entry.id   AF-A0A4R5D5E5-F1
#
_cell.length_a   1.000
_cell.length_b   1.000
_cell.length_c   1.000
_cell.angle_alpha   90.00
_cell.angle_beta   90.00
_cell.angle_gamma   90.00
#
_symmetry.space_group_name_H-M   'P 1'
#
loop_
_entity.id
_entity.type
_entity.pdbx_description
1 polymer ?
#
loop_
_entity_poly.entity_id
_entity_poly.type
_entity_poly.pdbx_seq_one_letter_code
_entity_poly.pdbx_strand_id
1 'polypeptide(L)'
;MMQNRIAYLSEWGNNSLDFSKKSPTGQLASTHFIVTAIVTGNEGLAQALSILEAVQKRYFNRNNIDSDVIGNDHVKRREILEDLHEVDFKIFALIVDKRQLIGQGLRFKGSLFKFMHGLADRELSGLFPDLELVTNQPGDESFMKGLISYVQQNHISNLFNESTFGFTKVQNNLLVQTAGFIAGSLARCYDETVITDQRTEFIDILKRKLLTIKFWPDAFEQNLANLPEPGPHYDPLLAELSVKLANGFLSRKSSDRAQQSIDQVSCLGYLLFHFRHINPTRYITSFELMEHVGARRGKNVSLHYFQTKVIAPLRDAGVLVASSSRGYKLPASQQDLYDFVSHSNTIIEPMLSRVKKFRDQIVVATDGRLDILAADEYKLIRKVVD
;
A
#
# COMPACT_ATOMS: atom_id res chain seq x y z
N MET A 1 -5.72 8.02 34.95
CA MET A 1 -4.43 7.41 35.30
C MET A 1 -3.71 7.12 34.00
N MET A 2 -2.55 7.74 33.75
CA MET A 2 -1.75 7.48 32.55
C MET A 2 -1.33 6.02 32.56
N GLN A 3 -1.78 5.22 31.59
CA GLN A 3 -1.25 3.87 31.40
C GLN A 3 0.11 4.01 30.71
N ASN A 4 1.19 3.94 31.47
CA ASN A 4 2.54 3.81 30.90
C ASN A 4 2.62 2.47 30.16
N ARG A 5 2.53 2.53 28.83
CA ARG A 5 2.73 1.39 27.93
C ARG A 5 4.12 1.49 27.34
N ILE A 6 4.79 0.34 27.23
CA ILE A 6 6.09 0.23 26.59
C ILE A 6 5.93 -0.64 25.35
N ALA A 7 6.48 -0.18 24.23
CA ALA A 7 6.54 -0.94 22.99
C ALA A 7 7.98 -1.34 22.67
N TYR A 8 8.20 -2.63 22.48
CA TYR A 8 9.49 -3.21 22.10
C TYR A 8 9.47 -3.52 20.60
N LEU A 9 10.35 -2.85 19.84
CA LEU A 9 10.33 -2.87 18.38
C LEU A 9 11.47 -3.67 17.78
N SER A 10 11.17 -4.37 16.70
CA SER A 10 12.15 -5.02 15.82
C SER A 10 11.67 -5.00 14.37
N GLU A 11 12.59 -5.11 13.43
CA GLU A 11 12.33 -5.17 12.00
C GLU A 11 12.73 -6.51 11.37
N TRP A 12 12.10 -6.84 10.25
CA TRP A 12 12.53 -7.91 9.35
C TRP A 12 12.51 -7.43 7.90
N GLY A 13 13.47 -7.93 7.11
CA GLY A 13 13.61 -7.63 5.69
C GLY A 13 14.75 -6.67 5.39
N ASN A 14 15.24 -6.70 4.15
CA ASN A 14 16.31 -5.81 3.71
C ASN A 14 15.78 -4.59 2.97
N ASN A 15 16.66 -3.67 2.61
CA ASN A 15 16.32 -2.41 1.94
C ASN A 15 16.47 -2.47 0.42
N SER A 16 16.79 -3.64 -0.14
CA SER A 16 16.93 -3.78 -1.60
C SER A 16 15.56 -3.73 -2.27
N LEU A 17 15.48 -2.97 -3.36
CA LEU A 17 14.33 -2.93 -4.28
C LEU A 17 14.64 -3.62 -5.63
N ASP A 18 15.84 -4.17 -5.80
CA ASP A 18 16.18 -5.01 -6.95
C ASP A 18 15.90 -6.48 -6.61
N PHE A 19 14.69 -6.93 -6.94
CA PHE A 19 14.24 -8.31 -6.72
C PHE A 19 14.81 -9.30 -7.75
N SER A 20 15.55 -8.82 -8.77
CA SER A 20 16.12 -9.64 -9.84
C SER A 20 17.57 -10.05 -9.59
N LYS A 21 18.27 -9.39 -8.65
CA LYS A 21 19.69 -9.60 -8.39
C LYS A 21 19.94 -9.98 -6.94
N LYS A 22 20.93 -10.86 -6.73
CA LYS A 22 21.55 -11.04 -5.42
C LYS A 22 22.32 -9.77 -5.06
N SER A 23 22.21 -9.34 -3.80
CA SER A 23 23.02 -8.26 -3.27
C SER A 23 24.52 -8.57 -3.42
N PRO A 24 25.42 -7.58 -3.26
CA PRO A 24 26.87 -7.82 -3.17
C PRO A 24 27.25 -8.84 -2.07
N THR A 25 26.36 -9.04 -1.08
CA THR A 25 26.50 -10.00 0.02
C THR A 25 25.86 -11.38 -0.28
N GLY A 26 25.36 -11.60 -1.50
CA GLY A 26 24.76 -12.88 -1.94
C GLY A 26 23.31 -13.11 -1.51
N GLN A 27 22.68 -12.17 -0.80
CA GLN A 27 21.31 -12.28 -0.29
C GLN A 27 20.30 -11.78 -1.33
N LEU A 28 19.16 -12.47 -1.46
CA LEU A 28 18.05 -12.00 -2.29
C LEU A 28 17.37 -10.79 -1.64
N ALA A 29 16.83 -9.86 -2.43
CA ALA A 29 15.98 -8.81 -1.89
C ALA A 29 14.71 -9.45 -1.27
N SER A 30 14.41 -9.14 0.00
CA SER A 30 13.13 -9.52 0.58
C SER A 30 12.01 -8.79 -0.19
N THR A 31 10.85 -9.40 -0.36
CA THR A 31 9.72 -8.73 -1.04
C THR A 31 8.98 -7.77 -0.12
N HIS A 32 9.00 -8.03 1.18
CA HIS A 32 8.37 -7.24 2.22
C HIS A 32 9.41 -6.68 3.20
N PHE A 33 9.01 -5.63 3.90
CA PHE A 33 9.68 -5.07 5.06
C PHE A 33 8.68 -4.99 6.21
N ILE A 34 8.99 -5.61 7.33
CA ILE A 34 8.05 -5.79 8.44
C ILE A 34 8.60 -5.09 9.67
N VAL A 35 7.82 -4.19 10.26
CA VAL A 35 8.11 -3.59 11.57
C VAL A 35 7.13 -4.19 12.56
N THR A 36 7.63 -4.81 13.63
CA THR A 36 6.79 -5.41 14.67
C THR A 36 7.07 -4.73 16.00
N ALA A 37 6.01 -4.43 16.74
CA ALA A 37 6.09 -3.93 18.10
C ALA A 37 5.29 -4.85 19.04
N ILE A 38 5.92 -5.22 20.15
CA ILE A 38 5.27 -5.89 21.27
C ILE A 38 4.95 -4.83 22.32
N VAL A 39 3.68 -4.65 22.64
CA VAL A 39 3.19 -3.64 23.58
C VAL A 39 2.76 -4.32 24.88
N THR A 40 3.32 -3.86 26.00
CA THR A 40 2.99 -4.34 27.34
C THR A 40 2.84 -3.17 28.31
N GLY A 41 2.08 -3.38 29.38
CA GLY A 41 2.09 -2.47 30.53
C GLY A 41 3.34 -2.69 31.40
N ASN A 42 3.60 -1.73 32.30
CA ASN A 42 4.62 -1.88 33.34
C ASN A 42 4.27 -2.98 34.36
N GLU A 43 2.98 -3.14 34.63
CA GLU A 43 2.47 -4.20 35.49
C GLU A 43 2.64 -5.55 34.79
N GLY A 44 3.29 -6.52 35.45
CA GLY A 44 3.50 -7.87 34.90
C GLY A 44 4.78 -8.06 34.08
N LEU A 45 5.60 -7.03 33.87
CA LEU A 45 6.83 -7.12 33.08
C LEU A 45 7.83 -8.16 33.63
N ALA A 46 7.96 -8.29 34.96
CA ALA A 46 8.81 -9.31 35.58
C ALA A 46 8.34 -10.75 35.28
N GLN A 47 7.01 -10.97 35.26
CA GLN A 47 6.44 -12.26 34.91
C GLN A 47 6.63 -12.56 33.43
N ALA A 48 6.43 -11.56 32.56
CA ALA A 48 6.69 -11.68 31.14
C ALA A 48 8.14 -12.10 30.86
N LEU A 49 9.11 -11.45 31.49
CA LEU A 49 10.53 -11.81 31.36
C LEU A 49 10.82 -13.23 31.85
N SER A 50 10.23 -13.67 32.97
CA SER A 50 10.42 -15.03 33.46
C SER A 50 9.91 -16.10 32.47
N ILE A 51 8.76 -15.86 31.83
CA ILE A 51 8.24 -16.76 30.79
C ILE A 51 9.17 -16.75 29.57
N LEU A 52 9.63 -15.58 29.14
CA LEU A 52 10.57 -15.47 28.01
C LEU A 52 11.92 -16.15 28.28
N GLU A 53 12.44 -16.08 29.50
CA GLU A 53 13.64 -16.81 29.90
C GLU A 53 13.44 -18.33 29.83
N ALA A 54 12.24 -18.82 30.19
CA ALA A 54 11.90 -20.24 30.04
C ALA A 54 11.86 -20.66 28.57
N VAL A 55 11.23 -19.85 27.70
CA VAL A 55 11.23 -20.05 26.23
C VAL A 55 12.66 -20.04 25.68
N GLN A 56 13.46 -19.05 26.06
CA GLN A 56 14.86 -18.92 25.64
C GLN A 56 15.68 -20.14 26.04
N LYS A 57 15.53 -20.61 27.28
CA LYS A 57 16.22 -21.80 27.78
C LYS A 57 15.78 -23.06 27.03
N ARG A 58 14.48 -23.21 26.75
CA ARG A 58 13.90 -24.39 26.11
C ARG A 58 14.31 -24.54 24.65
N TYR A 59 14.26 -23.45 23.88
CA TYR A 59 14.43 -23.53 22.42
C TYR A 59 15.77 -22.98 21.91
N PHE A 60 16.43 -22.13 22.68
CA PHE A 60 17.62 -21.38 22.24
C PHE A 60 18.87 -21.65 23.08
N ASN A 61 18.82 -22.59 24.05
CA ASN A 61 19.94 -22.90 24.96
C ASN A 61 20.49 -21.65 25.68
N ARG A 62 19.60 -20.72 26.09
CA ARG A 62 19.94 -19.40 26.68
C ARG A 62 20.68 -18.43 25.73
N ASN A 63 20.77 -18.73 24.44
CA ASN A 63 21.16 -17.75 23.42
C ASN A 63 19.98 -16.86 23.05
N ASN A 64 20.21 -15.87 22.20
CA ASN A 64 19.17 -14.94 21.76
C ASN A 64 17.98 -15.67 21.12
N ILE A 65 16.76 -15.20 21.40
CA ILE A 65 15.55 -15.61 20.68
C ILE A 65 15.64 -15.01 19.27
N ASP A 66 16.16 -15.82 18.35
CA ASP A 66 16.43 -15.40 16.98
C ASP A 66 15.66 -16.28 15.99
N SER A 67 14.87 -15.63 15.13
CA SER A 67 14.12 -16.30 14.08
C SER A 67 15.01 -17.07 13.11
N ASP A 68 16.25 -16.62 12.87
CA ASP A 68 17.16 -17.24 11.91
C ASP A 68 17.75 -18.55 12.45
N VAL A 69 17.93 -18.67 13.77
CA VAL A 69 18.35 -19.92 14.43
C VAL A 69 17.31 -21.03 14.22
N ILE A 70 16.02 -20.69 14.22
CA ILE A 70 14.95 -21.65 13.96
C ILE A 70 14.80 -21.94 12.47
N GLY A 71 15.09 -20.97 11.60
CA GLY A 71 15.05 -21.16 10.15
C GLY A 71 13.69 -21.67 9.67
N ASN A 72 13.70 -22.77 8.90
CA ASN A 72 12.49 -23.39 8.32
C ASN A 72 11.93 -24.53 9.18
N ASP A 73 12.34 -24.67 10.44
CA ASP A 73 11.69 -25.57 11.39
C ASP A 73 10.34 -24.97 11.83
N HIS A 74 9.33 -25.18 11.01
CA HIS A 74 8.00 -24.61 11.21
C HIS A 74 7.25 -25.23 12.39
N VAL A 75 7.53 -26.51 12.70
CA VAL A 75 6.97 -27.19 13.88
C VAL A 75 7.49 -26.53 15.15
N LYS A 76 8.81 -26.38 15.28
CA LYS A 76 9.41 -25.69 16.42
C LYS A 76 8.97 -24.23 16.51
N ARG A 77 8.84 -23.54 15.37
CA ARG A 77 8.31 -22.18 15.34
C ARG A 77 6.90 -22.10 15.92
N ARG A 78 6.03 -23.04 15.56
CA ARG A 78 4.66 -23.12 16.11
C ARG A 78 4.68 -23.31 17.62
N GLU A 79 5.47 -24.25 18.13
CA GLU A 79 5.63 -24.49 19.58
C GLU A 79 6.11 -23.24 20.33
N ILE A 80 7.08 -22.52 19.77
CA ILE A 80 7.56 -21.25 20.34
C ILE A 80 6.43 -20.20 20.36
N LEU A 81 5.69 -20.04 19.26
CA LEU A 81 4.58 -19.08 19.19
C LEU A 81 3.46 -19.42 20.18
N GLU A 82 3.20 -20.70 20.43
CA GLU A 82 2.26 -21.18 21.45
C GLU A 82 2.75 -20.87 22.86
N ASP A 83 4.02 -21.16 23.19
CA ASP A 83 4.59 -20.85 24.51
C ASP A 83 4.63 -19.32 24.77
N LEU A 84 4.81 -18.51 23.72
CA LEU A 84 4.74 -17.05 23.82
C LEU A 84 3.33 -16.52 24.11
N HIS A 85 2.29 -17.33 23.93
CA HIS A 85 0.91 -16.94 24.24
C HIS A 85 0.68 -16.69 25.73
N GLU A 86 1.47 -17.32 26.61
CA GLU A 86 1.39 -17.14 28.06
C GLU A 86 1.86 -15.75 28.52
N VAL A 87 2.60 -15.03 27.66
CA VAL A 87 3.09 -13.68 27.97
C VAL A 87 1.98 -12.65 27.73
N ASP A 88 1.73 -11.76 28.70
CA ASP A 88 0.75 -10.69 28.55
C ASP A 88 1.31 -9.52 27.73
N PHE A 89 1.23 -9.64 26.40
CA PHE A 89 1.50 -8.54 25.50
C PHE A 89 0.50 -8.48 24.35
N LYS A 90 0.49 -7.36 23.65
CA LYS A 90 -0.23 -7.17 22.38
C LYS A 90 0.75 -6.92 21.23
N ILE A 91 0.37 -7.35 20.03
CA ILE A 91 1.24 -7.26 18.84
C ILE A 91 0.70 -6.18 17.90
N PHE A 92 1.55 -5.23 17.56
CA PHE A 92 1.38 -4.37 16.39
C PHE A 92 2.35 -4.83 15.30
N ALA A 93 1.90 -4.88 14.05
CA ALA A 93 2.79 -5.10 12.92
C ALA A 93 2.44 -4.20 11.74
N LEU A 94 3.46 -3.60 11.13
CA LEU A 94 3.39 -2.90 9.86
C LEU A 94 4.10 -3.73 8.79
N ILE A 95 3.37 -4.17 7.78
CA ILE A 95 3.84 -5.04 6.71
C ILE A 95 3.88 -4.24 5.41
N VAL A 96 5.09 -3.89 4.98
CA VAL A 96 5.32 -3.08 3.78
C VAL A 96 5.69 -3.97 2.60
N ASP A 97 4.84 -4.07 1.57
CA ASP A 97 5.17 -4.70 0.29
C ASP A 97 6.09 -3.78 -0.53
N LYS A 98 7.39 -4.08 -0.52
CA LYS A 98 8.41 -3.27 -1.18
C LYS A 98 8.27 -3.28 -2.70
N ARG A 99 7.61 -4.28 -3.28
CA ARG A 99 7.41 -4.39 -4.74
C ARG A 99 6.48 -3.30 -5.26
N GLN A 100 5.67 -2.73 -4.37
CA GLN A 100 4.75 -1.65 -4.68
C GLN A 100 5.31 -0.25 -4.36
N LEU A 101 6.53 -0.16 -3.81
CA LEU A 101 7.21 1.11 -3.56
C LEU A 101 7.78 1.67 -4.86
N ILE A 102 7.06 2.59 -5.49
CA ILE A 102 7.38 3.15 -6.81
C ILE A 102 7.80 4.62 -6.65
N GLY A 103 9.02 4.96 -7.06
CA GLY A 103 9.53 6.34 -7.14
C GLY A 103 11.04 6.42 -7.34
N GLN A 104 11.54 7.39 -8.13
CA GLN A 104 12.99 7.53 -8.40
C GLN A 104 13.78 7.81 -7.11
N GLY A 105 13.22 8.58 -6.17
CA GLY A 105 13.82 8.86 -4.87
C GLY A 105 13.92 7.62 -3.97
N LEU A 106 12.94 6.72 -3.99
CA LEU A 106 12.91 5.52 -3.14
C LEU A 106 13.94 4.46 -3.55
N ARG A 107 14.60 4.61 -4.71
CA ARG A 107 15.74 3.76 -5.12
C ARG A 107 16.96 3.98 -4.24
N PHE A 108 17.05 5.12 -3.57
CA PHE A 108 18.14 5.43 -2.65
C PHE A 108 17.79 4.96 -1.23
N LYS A 109 18.71 4.21 -0.60
CA LYS A 109 18.58 3.66 0.77
C LYS A 109 18.06 4.71 1.77
N GLY A 110 18.64 5.91 1.78
CA GLY A 110 18.27 6.97 2.72
C GLY A 110 16.83 7.47 2.55
N SER A 111 16.38 7.65 1.31
CA SER A 111 15.01 8.09 1.01
C SER A 111 13.98 7.00 1.29
N LEU A 112 14.29 5.74 0.99
CA LEU A 112 13.46 4.59 1.33
C LEU A 112 13.28 4.46 2.85
N PHE A 113 14.37 4.56 3.60
CA PHE A 113 14.35 4.51 5.05
C PHE A 113 13.56 5.68 5.63
N LYS A 114 13.81 6.92 5.18
CA LYS A 114 13.04 8.09 5.62
C LYS A 114 11.53 7.93 5.39
N PHE A 115 11.15 7.37 4.24
CA PHE A 115 9.75 7.07 3.94
C PHE A 115 9.16 6.04 4.91
N MET A 116 9.86 4.91 5.10
CA MET A 116 9.41 3.86 6.02
C MET A 116 9.43 4.30 7.49
N HIS A 117 10.33 5.23 7.87
CA HIS A 117 10.33 5.83 9.21
C HIS A 117 9.06 6.65 9.44
N GLY A 118 8.71 7.55 8.51
CA GLY A 118 7.48 8.33 8.62
C GLY A 118 6.23 7.47 8.64
N LEU A 119 6.22 6.36 7.89
CA LEU A 119 5.12 5.41 7.93
C LEU A 119 5.01 4.72 9.30
N ALA A 120 6.10 4.13 9.80
CA ALA A 120 6.12 3.45 11.10
C ALA A 120 5.77 4.40 12.24
N ASP A 121 6.34 5.61 12.24
CA ASP A 121 6.07 6.66 13.21
C ASP A 121 4.58 7.06 13.23
N ARG A 122 4.00 7.31 12.06
CA ARG A 122 2.56 7.66 11.93
C ARG A 122 1.66 6.57 12.50
N GLU A 123 1.89 5.31 12.12
CA GLU A 123 1.04 4.21 12.59
C GLU A 123 1.20 3.96 14.10
N LEU A 124 2.41 4.09 14.65
CA LEU A 124 2.68 3.88 16.07
C LEU A 124 2.15 5.02 16.94
N SER A 125 2.46 6.28 16.59
CA SER A 125 2.02 7.47 17.34
C SER A 125 0.51 7.68 17.27
N GLY A 126 -0.14 7.30 16.15
CA GLY A 126 -1.59 7.36 16.01
C GLY A 126 -2.33 6.37 16.91
N LEU A 127 -1.72 5.22 17.23
CA LEU A 127 -2.31 4.20 18.11
C LEU A 127 -2.01 4.47 19.58
N PHE A 128 -0.88 5.08 19.89
CA PHE A 128 -0.43 5.33 21.26
C PHE A 128 0.25 6.70 21.40
N PRO A 129 -0.48 7.73 21.88
CA PRO A 129 0.09 9.07 22.04
C PRO A 129 1.15 9.16 23.15
N ASP A 130 1.03 8.31 24.18
CA ASP A 130 1.95 8.25 25.33
C ASP A 130 2.61 6.86 25.41
N LEU A 131 3.64 6.62 24.60
CA LEU A 131 4.29 5.31 24.44
C LEU A 131 5.81 5.40 24.55
N GLU A 132 6.40 4.66 25.48
CA GLU A 132 7.85 4.49 25.50
C GLU A 132 8.25 3.42 24.47
N LEU A 133 9.14 3.77 23.53
CA LEU A 133 9.66 2.87 22.51
C LEU A 133 11.00 2.28 22.96
N VAL A 134 11.16 0.97 22.84
CA VAL A 134 12.40 0.27 23.20
C VAL A 134 12.88 -0.54 22.01
N THR A 135 14.15 -0.41 21.67
CA THR A 135 14.82 -1.25 20.66
C THR A 135 16.18 -1.68 21.17
N ASN A 136 16.66 -2.81 20.65
CA ASN A 136 18.04 -3.23 20.85
C ASN A 136 18.97 -2.17 20.24
N GLN A 137 20.18 -2.05 20.81
CA GLN A 137 21.20 -1.16 20.29
C GLN A 137 21.41 -1.40 18.79
N PRO A 138 20.99 -0.46 17.92
CA PRO A 138 21.00 -0.72 16.48
C PRO A 138 22.42 -0.55 15.91
N GLY A 139 22.75 -1.31 14.87
CA GLY A 139 23.96 -1.06 14.09
C GLY A 139 23.93 0.30 13.38
N ASP A 140 25.09 0.82 12.99
CA ASP A 140 25.23 2.19 12.46
C ASP A 140 24.48 2.46 11.16
N GLU A 141 24.16 1.41 10.41
CA GLU A 141 23.42 1.46 9.14
C GLU A 141 22.01 0.85 9.21
N SER A 142 21.52 0.55 10.41
CA SER A 142 20.22 -0.09 10.62
C SER A 142 19.04 0.85 10.40
N PHE A 143 17.89 0.26 10.05
CA PHE A 143 16.63 0.98 9.98
C PHE A 143 16.26 1.60 11.34
N MET A 144 16.42 0.86 12.44
CA MET A 144 16.08 1.35 13.78
C MET A 144 16.86 2.60 14.19
N LYS A 145 18.15 2.73 13.83
CA LYS A 145 18.91 3.96 14.12
C LYS A 145 18.31 5.19 13.43
N GLY A 146 17.88 5.02 12.19
CA GLY A 146 17.21 6.08 11.43
C GLY A 146 15.84 6.42 12.01
N LEU A 147 15.07 5.41 12.44
CA LEU A 147 13.76 5.59 13.06
C LEU A 147 13.88 6.33 14.40
N ILE A 148 14.85 5.98 15.25
CA ILE A 148 15.12 6.70 16.51
C ILE A 148 15.35 8.19 16.24
N SER A 149 16.27 8.49 15.31
CA SER A 149 16.59 9.87 14.95
C SER A 149 15.37 10.61 14.40
N TYR A 150 14.55 9.94 13.59
CA TYR A 150 13.34 10.51 13.00
C TYR A 150 12.31 10.86 14.06
N VAL A 151 12.03 9.95 14.99
CA VAL A 151 11.08 10.16 16.09
C VAL A 151 11.55 11.30 17.01
N GLN A 152 12.83 11.29 17.41
CA GLN A 152 13.39 12.33 18.27
C GLN A 152 13.35 13.74 17.64
N GLN A 153 13.43 13.83 16.31
CA GLN A 153 13.34 15.11 15.59
C GLN A 153 11.90 15.61 15.42
N ASN A 154 10.93 14.70 15.30
CA ASN A 154 9.54 15.04 15.00
C ASN A 154 8.65 15.13 16.24
N HIS A 155 9.02 14.48 17.35
CA HIS A 155 8.27 14.47 18.61
C HIS A 155 9.05 15.20 19.71
N ILE A 156 9.38 16.48 19.49
CA ILE A 156 10.04 17.33 20.49
C ILE A 156 9.01 17.71 21.57
N SER A 157 9.22 17.25 22.80
CA SER A 157 8.41 17.66 23.96
C SER A 157 8.43 19.19 24.12
N ASN A 158 7.26 19.80 24.20
CA ASN A 158 7.12 21.23 24.44
C ASN A 158 6.30 21.47 25.73
N LEU A 159 6.28 22.71 26.23
CA LEU A 159 5.62 23.08 27.50
C LEU A 159 4.10 22.74 27.55
N PHE A 160 3.49 22.37 26.42
CA PHE A 160 2.08 22.03 26.28
C PHE A 160 1.85 20.57 25.83
N ASN A 161 2.91 19.81 25.59
CA ASN A 161 2.87 18.43 25.09
C ASN A 161 3.85 17.59 25.93
N GLU A 162 3.35 17.01 27.01
CA GLU A 162 4.06 16.04 27.87
C GLU A 162 4.13 14.64 27.25
N SER A 163 4.10 14.52 25.92
CA SER A 163 4.11 13.20 25.28
C SER A 163 5.47 12.53 25.48
N THR A 164 5.49 11.42 26.19
CA THR A 164 6.66 10.56 26.47
C THR A 164 7.03 9.66 25.29
N PHE A 165 6.60 10.00 24.08
CA PHE A 165 6.93 9.26 22.87
C PHE A 165 8.43 9.39 22.56
N GLY A 166 9.20 8.40 22.99
CA GLY A 166 10.65 8.47 22.98
C GLY A 166 11.31 7.10 23.01
N PHE A 167 12.58 7.03 22.63
CA PHE A 167 13.33 5.79 22.56
C PHE A 167 14.27 5.58 23.74
N THR A 168 14.16 4.42 24.38
CA THR A 168 15.15 3.89 25.32
C THR A 168 15.97 2.79 24.63
N LYS A 169 17.30 2.95 24.63
CA LYS A 169 18.23 1.96 24.06
C LYS A 169 18.60 0.93 25.13
N VAL A 170 18.40 -0.34 24.83
CA VAL A 170 18.76 -1.44 25.74
C VAL A 170 19.63 -2.45 24.99
N GLN A 171 20.59 -3.06 25.69
CA GLN A 171 21.33 -4.19 25.15
C GLN A 171 20.63 -5.50 25.51
N ASN A 172 20.55 -6.40 24.53
CA ASN A 172 20.13 -7.79 24.72
C ASN A 172 18.77 -7.98 25.42
N ASN A 173 17.75 -7.25 24.98
CA ASN A 173 16.43 -7.30 25.59
C ASN A 173 15.56 -8.44 25.01
N LEU A 174 15.04 -9.33 25.87
CA LEU A 174 14.23 -10.49 25.46
C LEU A 174 12.91 -10.10 24.77
N LEU A 175 12.28 -9.00 25.16
CA LEU A 175 11.03 -8.52 24.52
C LEU A 175 11.30 -7.99 23.11
N VAL A 176 12.44 -7.31 22.90
CA VAL A 176 12.88 -6.91 21.55
C VAL A 176 13.18 -8.12 20.69
N GLN A 177 13.88 -9.12 21.23
CA GLN A 177 14.16 -10.37 20.52
C GLN A 177 12.86 -11.10 20.14
N THR A 178 11.90 -11.13 21.06
CA THR A 178 10.57 -11.69 20.81
C THR A 178 9.85 -10.93 19.68
N ALA A 179 9.93 -9.60 19.64
CA ALA A 179 9.39 -8.80 18.54
C ALA A 179 10.03 -9.19 17.19
N GLY A 180 11.35 -9.42 17.18
CA GLY A 180 12.07 -9.90 16.00
C GLY A 180 11.65 -11.32 15.58
N PHE A 181 11.41 -12.20 16.55
CA PHE A 181 10.91 -13.54 16.29
C PHE A 181 9.51 -13.54 15.66
N ILE A 182 8.62 -12.68 16.15
CA ILE A 182 7.29 -12.47 15.57
C ILE A 182 7.39 -11.87 14.17
N ALA A 183 8.25 -10.86 13.96
CA ALA A 183 8.49 -10.27 12.64
C ALA A 183 8.95 -11.32 11.61
N GLY A 184 9.91 -12.19 11.99
CA GLY A 184 10.35 -13.30 11.14
C GLY A 184 9.28 -14.38 10.92
N SER A 185 8.33 -14.53 11.84
CA SER A 185 7.19 -15.45 11.68
C SER A 185 6.15 -14.87 10.72
N LEU A 186 5.85 -13.58 10.82
CA LEU A 186 5.03 -12.85 9.86
C LEU A 186 5.68 -12.84 8.47
N ALA A 187 7.01 -12.76 8.37
CA ALA A 187 7.72 -12.87 7.09
C ALA A 187 7.40 -14.18 6.37
N ARG A 188 7.35 -15.30 7.09
CA ARG A 188 6.96 -16.62 6.56
C ARG A 188 5.49 -16.70 6.15
N CYS A 189 4.68 -15.71 6.51
CA CYS A 189 3.29 -15.60 6.08
C CYS A 189 3.11 -14.76 4.80
N TYR A 190 3.99 -13.78 4.57
CA TYR A 190 3.77 -12.75 3.53
C TYR A 190 4.92 -12.60 2.51
N ASP A 191 6.17 -12.80 2.92
CA ASP A 191 7.32 -12.57 2.04
C ASP A 191 7.59 -13.77 1.13
N GLU A 192 7.59 -13.56 -0.19
CA GLU A 192 7.76 -14.63 -1.19
C GLU A 192 9.09 -15.37 -1.09
N THR A 193 10.11 -14.80 -0.46
CA THR A 193 11.42 -15.44 -0.30
C THR A 193 11.44 -16.49 0.81
N VAL A 194 10.51 -16.43 1.75
CA VAL A 194 10.45 -17.30 2.94
C VAL A 194 9.04 -17.81 3.26
N ILE A 195 8.08 -17.58 2.36
CA ILE A 195 6.67 -17.97 2.56
C ILE A 195 6.54 -19.48 2.75
N THR A 196 5.63 -19.89 3.63
CA THR A 196 5.35 -21.30 3.93
C THR A 196 3.86 -21.63 3.80
N ASP A 197 3.57 -22.90 3.56
CA ASP A 197 2.21 -23.44 3.51
C ASP A 197 1.53 -23.46 4.89
N GLN A 198 2.31 -23.45 5.97
CA GLN A 198 1.83 -23.37 7.36
C GLN A 198 1.45 -21.96 7.82
N ARG A 199 1.44 -20.97 6.91
CA ARG A 199 1.17 -19.55 7.24
C ARG A 199 -0.15 -19.35 7.99
N THR A 200 -1.18 -20.13 7.68
CA THR A 200 -2.50 -20.02 8.32
C THR A 200 -2.42 -20.33 9.81
N GLU A 201 -1.65 -21.36 10.20
CA GLU A 201 -1.45 -21.75 11.59
C GLU A 201 -0.74 -20.65 12.39
N PHE A 202 0.29 -20.04 11.80
CA PHE A 202 1.01 -18.93 12.44
C PHE A 202 0.10 -17.72 12.66
N ILE A 203 -0.71 -17.36 11.67
CA ILE A 203 -1.68 -16.27 11.81
C ILE A 203 -2.75 -16.61 12.85
N ASP A 204 -3.22 -17.86 12.91
CA ASP A 204 -4.23 -18.30 13.87
C ASP A 204 -3.76 -18.28 15.33
N ILE A 205 -2.46 -18.44 15.57
CA ILE A 205 -1.84 -18.27 16.89
C ILE A 205 -1.70 -16.78 17.20
N LEU A 206 -1.12 -16.02 16.26
CA LEU A 206 -0.81 -14.59 16.45
C LEU A 206 -2.06 -13.72 16.59
N LYS A 207 -3.16 -14.04 15.89
CA LYS A 207 -4.42 -13.25 15.91
C LYS A 207 -5.00 -13.06 17.32
N ARG A 208 -4.73 -13.99 18.25
CA ARG A 208 -5.23 -13.94 19.63
C ARG A 208 -4.58 -12.83 20.45
N LYS A 209 -3.36 -12.42 20.10
CA LYS A 209 -2.58 -11.37 20.76
C LYS A 209 -2.44 -10.12 19.87
N LEU A 210 -2.94 -10.17 18.65
CA LEU A 210 -2.86 -9.09 17.68
C LEU A 210 -3.68 -7.89 18.13
N LEU A 211 -3.03 -6.75 18.28
CA LEU A 211 -3.70 -5.46 18.38
C LEU A 211 -4.16 -5.01 17.01
N THR A 212 -3.24 -4.99 16.04
CA THR A 212 -3.52 -4.64 14.64
C THR A 212 -2.36 -5.07 13.74
N ILE A 213 -2.68 -5.36 12.48
CA ILE A 213 -1.71 -5.46 11.38
C ILE A 213 -2.07 -4.39 10.37
N LYS A 214 -1.09 -3.54 10.04
CA LYS A 214 -1.21 -2.56 8.97
C LYS A 214 -0.44 -3.03 7.75
N PHE A 215 -1.11 -3.09 6.62
CA PHE A 215 -0.48 -3.39 5.34
C PHE A 215 -0.15 -2.09 4.61
N TRP A 216 0.97 -2.07 3.91
CA TRP A 216 1.33 -0.95 3.07
C TRP A 216 2.05 -1.37 1.78
N PRO A 217 1.60 -0.95 0.59
CA PRO A 217 0.32 -0.33 0.33
C PRO A 217 -0.81 -1.26 0.78
N ASP A 218 -1.83 -0.66 1.36
CA ASP A 218 -2.84 -1.37 2.11
C ASP A 218 -3.63 -2.30 1.17
N ALA A 219 -3.31 -3.59 1.26
CA ALA A 219 -3.80 -4.57 0.32
C ALA A 219 -5.27 -4.92 0.59
N PHE A 220 -5.76 -4.80 1.83
CA PHE A 220 -7.04 -5.41 2.21
C PHE A 220 -7.76 -4.85 3.45
N GLU A 221 -7.56 -3.60 3.90
CA GLU A 221 -8.58 -2.98 4.78
C GLU A 221 -9.62 -2.19 3.97
N GLN A 222 -10.87 -2.64 4.06
CA GLN A 222 -12.03 -1.77 3.91
C GLN A 222 -11.93 -0.72 5.03
N ASN A 223 -11.49 0.48 4.69
CA ASN A 223 -11.53 1.61 5.61
C ASN A 223 -12.99 2.09 5.73
N LEU A 224 -13.85 1.29 6.38
CA LEU A 224 -15.24 1.67 6.72
C LEU A 224 -15.30 2.85 7.69
N ALA A 225 -14.18 3.16 8.38
CA ALA A 225 -14.12 4.20 9.40
C ALA A 225 -14.02 5.64 8.86
N ASN A 226 -13.70 5.83 7.57
CA ASN A 226 -13.60 7.15 6.92
C ASN A 226 -14.32 7.19 5.56
N LEU A 227 -15.23 6.25 5.29
CA LEU A 227 -16.11 6.43 4.13
C LEU A 227 -16.97 7.66 4.40
N PRO A 228 -17.08 8.59 3.44
CA PRO A 228 -18.04 9.69 3.57
C PRO A 228 -19.41 9.08 3.88
N GLU A 229 -20.18 9.72 4.77
CA GLU A 229 -21.53 9.24 5.02
C GLU A 229 -22.29 9.10 3.69
N PRO A 230 -23.09 8.03 3.52
CA PRO A 230 -23.91 7.85 2.33
C PRO A 230 -24.69 9.13 2.03
N GLY A 231 -24.54 9.65 0.81
CA GLY A 231 -25.08 10.97 0.47
C GLY A 231 -24.73 11.40 -0.96
N PRO A 232 -24.97 12.66 -1.31
CA PRO A 232 -24.79 13.16 -2.68
C PRO A 232 -23.37 12.97 -3.24
N HIS A 233 -22.39 12.89 -2.35
CA HIS A 233 -20.97 12.82 -2.66
C HIS A 233 -20.37 11.42 -2.47
N TYR A 234 -21.15 10.44 -2.01
CA TYR A 234 -20.70 9.06 -1.82
C TYR A 234 -21.86 8.06 -1.86
N ASP A 235 -21.79 7.14 -2.81
CA ASP A 235 -22.68 6.02 -3.03
C ASP A 235 -21.90 4.71 -2.77
N PRO A 236 -22.21 4.00 -1.66
CA PRO A 236 -21.53 2.76 -1.30
C PRO A 236 -21.60 1.67 -2.37
N LEU A 237 -22.73 1.53 -3.06
CA LEU A 237 -22.94 0.50 -4.08
C LEU A 237 -22.06 0.78 -5.30
N LEU A 238 -22.01 2.04 -5.73
CA LEU A 238 -21.17 2.46 -6.84
C LEU A 238 -19.69 2.32 -6.49
N ALA A 239 -19.29 2.71 -5.27
CA ALA A 239 -17.93 2.56 -4.79
C ALA A 239 -17.49 1.07 -4.75
N GLU A 240 -18.35 0.19 -4.25
CA GLU A 240 -18.11 -1.25 -4.23
C GLU A 240 -17.96 -1.81 -5.65
N LEU A 241 -18.85 -1.41 -6.57
CA LEU A 241 -18.79 -1.82 -7.98
C LEU A 241 -17.47 -1.37 -8.63
N SER A 242 -17.07 -0.11 -8.43
CA SER A 242 -15.80 0.43 -8.95
C SER A 242 -14.60 -0.37 -8.46
N VAL A 243 -14.55 -0.68 -7.16
CA VAL A 243 -13.48 -1.49 -6.56
C VAL A 243 -13.49 -2.92 -7.11
N LYS A 244 -14.67 -3.54 -7.22
CA LYS A 244 -14.83 -4.90 -7.76
C LYS A 244 -14.33 -5.00 -9.20
N LEU A 245 -14.73 -4.06 -10.07
CA LEU A 245 -14.31 -4.04 -11.47
C LEU A 245 -12.80 -3.78 -11.62
N ALA A 246 -12.25 -2.87 -10.80
CA ALA A 246 -10.81 -2.62 -10.78
C ALA A 246 -10.02 -3.86 -10.36
N ASN A 247 -10.40 -4.52 -9.26
CA ASN A 247 -9.77 -5.75 -8.79
C ASN A 247 -9.92 -6.91 -9.80
N GLY A 248 -11.07 -7.00 -10.46
CA GLY A 248 -11.31 -7.97 -11.55
C GLY A 248 -10.35 -7.77 -12.73
N PHE A 249 -10.03 -6.52 -13.08
CA PHE A 249 -9.02 -6.25 -14.10
C PHE A 249 -7.61 -6.60 -13.62
N LEU A 250 -7.23 -6.14 -12.42
CA LEU A 250 -5.89 -6.37 -11.85
C LEU A 250 -5.56 -7.86 -11.73
N SER A 251 -6.51 -8.67 -11.25
CA SER A 251 -6.35 -10.12 -11.11
C SER A 251 -6.17 -10.84 -12.45
N ARG A 252 -6.89 -10.42 -13.51
CA ARG A 252 -6.76 -11.00 -14.85
C ARG A 252 -5.46 -10.63 -15.57
N LYS A 253 -4.88 -9.47 -15.26
CA LYS A 253 -3.72 -8.91 -15.97
C LYS A 253 -2.42 -8.91 -15.17
N SER A 254 -2.44 -9.35 -13.91
CA SER A 254 -1.27 -9.37 -13.01
C SER A 254 -0.10 -10.22 -13.52
N SER A 255 -0.38 -11.28 -14.28
CA SER A 255 0.63 -12.19 -14.85
C SER A 255 1.09 -11.82 -16.27
N ASP A 256 0.47 -10.80 -16.88
CA ASP A 256 0.80 -10.35 -18.23
C ASP A 256 2.12 -9.56 -18.23
N ARG A 257 3.05 -9.92 -19.10
CA ARG A 257 4.39 -9.31 -19.17
C ARG A 257 4.51 -8.23 -20.25
N ALA A 258 3.46 -7.98 -21.02
CA ALA A 258 3.47 -6.89 -21.99
C ALA A 258 3.61 -5.53 -21.27
N GLN A 259 4.48 -4.65 -21.77
CA GLN A 259 4.72 -3.33 -21.16
C GLN A 259 3.43 -2.53 -20.99
N GLN A 260 2.52 -2.62 -21.97
CA GLN A 260 1.23 -1.95 -21.92
C GLN A 260 0.38 -2.46 -20.74
N SER A 261 0.32 -3.78 -20.54
CA SER A 261 -0.42 -4.39 -19.43
C SER A 261 0.19 -4.02 -18.08
N ILE A 262 1.52 -3.94 -17.98
CA ILE A 262 2.21 -3.46 -16.78
C ILE A 262 1.85 -2.00 -16.49
N ASP A 263 1.84 -1.13 -17.51
CA ASP A 263 1.48 0.28 -17.38
C ASP A 263 0.01 0.44 -16.90
N GLN A 264 -0.89 -0.39 -17.43
CA GLN A 264 -2.32 -0.45 -17.04
C GLN A 264 -2.50 -0.91 -15.60
N VAL A 265 -1.86 -2.00 -15.21
CA VAL A 265 -1.90 -2.54 -13.84
C VAL A 265 -1.33 -1.51 -12.86
N SER A 266 -0.25 -0.81 -13.23
CA SER A 266 0.34 0.23 -12.40
C SER A 266 -0.59 1.42 -12.21
N CYS A 267 -1.16 1.94 -13.31
CA CYS A 267 -2.06 3.09 -13.26
C CYS A 267 -3.32 2.77 -12.44
N LEU A 268 -3.94 1.61 -12.70
CA LEU A 268 -5.15 1.20 -11.99
C LEU A 268 -4.89 0.90 -10.52
N GLY A 269 -3.75 0.26 -10.19
CA GLY A 269 -3.34 0.02 -8.81
C GLY A 269 -3.18 1.33 -8.03
N TYR A 270 -2.62 2.36 -8.66
CA TYR A 270 -2.48 3.69 -8.05
C TYR A 270 -3.82 4.40 -7.84
N LEU A 271 -4.72 4.36 -8.85
CA LEU A 271 -6.08 4.91 -8.73
C LEU A 271 -6.86 4.22 -7.61
N LEU A 272 -6.78 2.89 -7.55
CA LEU A 272 -7.44 2.09 -6.51
C LEU A 272 -6.88 2.40 -5.12
N PHE A 273 -5.56 2.58 -5.00
CA PHE A 273 -4.92 2.97 -3.75
C PHE A 273 -5.43 4.32 -3.26
N HIS A 274 -5.44 5.36 -4.10
CA HIS A 274 -5.96 6.68 -3.72
C HIS A 274 -7.44 6.65 -3.37
N PHE A 275 -8.24 5.89 -4.13
CA PHE A 275 -9.67 5.75 -3.91
C PHE A 275 -9.98 5.12 -2.55
N ARG A 276 -9.22 4.10 -2.14
CA ARG A 276 -9.46 3.37 -0.89
C ARG A 276 -8.82 4.00 0.34
N HIS A 277 -7.66 4.64 0.15
CA HIS A 277 -6.76 4.97 1.27
C HIS A 277 -6.47 6.45 1.46
N ILE A 278 -6.78 7.30 0.47
CA ILE A 278 -6.57 8.75 0.58
C ILE A 278 -7.91 9.46 0.65
N ASN A 279 -8.67 9.43 -0.45
CA ASN A 279 -9.98 10.06 -0.51
C ASN A 279 -10.72 9.61 -1.78
N PRO A 280 -11.87 8.90 -1.68
CA PRO A 280 -12.64 8.46 -2.84
C PRO A 280 -13.22 9.63 -3.68
N THR A 281 -13.28 10.83 -3.11
CA THR A 281 -13.77 12.04 -3.79
C THR A 281 -12.68 12.76 -4.59
N ARG A 282 -11.39 12.48 -4.33
CA ARG A 282 -10.26 13.21 -4.94
C ARG A 282 -10.01 12.73 -6.38
N TYR A 283 -9.84 13.70 -7.28
CA TYR A 283 -9.30 13.46 -8.63
C TYR A 283 -7.77 13.48 -8.60
N ILE A 284 -7.16 12.57 -9.34
CA ILE A 284 -5.71 12.48 -9.53
C ILE A 284 -5.36 13.06 -10.90
N THR A 285 -4.41 13.98 -10.95
CA THR A 285 -4.05 14.64 -12.20
C THR A 285 -3.40 13.67 -13.19
N SER A 286 -3.52 13.95 -14.50
CA SER A 286 -2.83 13.20 -15.54
C SER A 286 -1.32 13.16 -15.30
N PHE A 287 -0.74 14.27 -14.83
CA PHE A 287 0.68 14.40 -14.54
C PHE A 287 1.14 13.42 -13.46
N GLU A 288 0.44 13.40 -12.32
CA GLU A 288 0.74 12.50 -11.18
C GLU A 288 0.65 11.01 -11.61
N LEU A 289 -0.35 10.64 -12.39
CA LEU A 289 -0.48 9.27 -12.92
C LEU A 289 0.61 8.93 -13.94
N MET A 290 0.96 9.86 -14.82
CA MET A 290 2.01 9.67 -15.82
C MET A 290 3.39 9.55 -15.18
N GLU A 291 3.69 10.33 -14.14
CA GLU A 291 4.91 10.20 -13.35
C GLU A 291 4.97 8.83 -12.67
N HIS A 292 3.86 8.36 -12.09
CA HIS A 292 3.79 7.05 -11.46
C HIS A 292 4.07 5.90 -12.45
N VAL A 293 3.41 5.91 -13.63
CA VAL A 293 3.66 4.92 -14.69
C VAL A 293 5.09 5.03 -15.22
N GLY A 294 5.58 6.25 -15.44
CA GLY A 294 6.92 6.51 -15.95
C GLY A 294 8.03 6.05 -15.01
N ALA A 295 7.85 6.22 -13.70
CA ALA A 295 8.80 5.76 -12.68
C ALA A 295 8.99 4.23 -12.70
N ARG A 296 7.90 3.47 -12.94
CA ARG A 296 7.93 2.01 -13.05
C ARG A 296 8.52 1.54 -14.38
N ARG A 297 8.27 2.29 -15.45
CA ARG A 297 8.80 2.01 -16.79
C ARG A 297 10.27 2.42 -16.97
N GLY A 298 10.77 3.33 -16.13
CA GLY A 298 12.11 3.91 -16.25
C GLY A 298 12.23 4.98 -17.34
N LYS A 299 11.12 5.47 -17.91
CA LYS A 299 11.08 6.60 -18.85
C LYS A 299 9.76 7.33 -18.79
N ASN A 300 9.78 8.63 -19.10
CA ASN A 300 8.58 9.45 -19.14
C ASN A 300 7.60 8.99 -20.22
N VAL A 301 6.32 9.16 -19.92
CA VAL A 301 5.20 8.79 -20.78
C VAL A 301 4.58 10.06 -21.35
N SER A 302 4.19 10.07 -22.63
CA SER A 302 3.47 11.21 -23.21
C SER A 302 1.97 11.16 -22.85
N LEU A 303 1.31 12.32 -22.80
CA LEU A 303 -0.12 12.38 -22.50
C LEU A 303 -0.94 11.56 -23.51
N HIS A 304 -0.58 11.65 -24.79
CA HIS A 304 -1.22 10.88 -25.85
C HIS A 304 -1.09 9.36 -25.63
N TYR A 305 0.11 8.88 -25.29
CA TYR A 305 0.29 7.46 -24.96
C TYR A 305 -0.55 7.07 -23.74
N PHE A 306 -0.52 7.88 -22.69
CA PHE A 306 -1.26 7.60 -21.46
C PHE A 306 -2.76 7.47 -21.72
N GLN A 307 -3.35 8.40 -22.47
CA GLN A 307 -4.76 8.36 -22.82
C GLN A 307 -5.12 7.16 -23.71
N THR A 308 -4.32 6.88 -24.75
CA THR A 308 -4.66 5.88 -25.78
C THR A 308 -4.25 4.44 -25.45
N LYS A 309 -3.20 4.24 -24.64
CA LYS A 309 -2.65 2.92 -24.32
C LYS A 309 -2.89 2.47 -22.88
N VAL A 310 -3.15 3.40 -21.98
CA VAL A 310 -3.44 3.11 -20.57
C VAL A 310 -4.93 3.32 -20.26
N ILE A 311 -5.44 4.54 -20.36
CA ILE A 311 -6.81 4.86 -19.93
C ILE A 311 -7.88 4.25 -20.83
N ALA A 312 -7.79 4.42 -22.16
CA ALA A 312 -8.80 3.89 -23.07
C ALA A 312 -8.96 2.36 -22.94
N PRO A 313 -7.87 1.55 -22.95
CA PRO A 313 -8.02 0.11 -22.76
C PRO A 313 -8.57 -0.31 -21.39
N LEU A 314 -8.33 0.46 -20.32
CA LEU A 314 -8.95 0.20 -19.01
C LEU A 314 -10.48 0.34 -19.10
N ARG A 315 -10.96 1.37 -19.79
CA ARG A 315 -12.40 1.60 -20.03
C ARG A 315 -13.00 0.56 -20.95
N ASP A 316 -12.30 0.24 -22.04
CA ASP A 316 -12.74 -0.77 -23.02
C ASP A 316 -12.86 -2.16 -22.37
N ALA A 317 -12.02 -2.43 -21.35
CA ALA A 317 -12.09 -3.65 -20.55
C ALA A 317 -13.17 -3.63 -19.44
N GLY A 318 -13.99 -2.59 -19.38
CA GLY A 318 -15.11 -2.45 -18.44
C GLY A 318 -14.74 -1.90 -17.07
N VAL A 319 -13.54 -1.31 -16.89
CA VAL A 319 -13.19 -0.63 -15.64
C VAL A 319 -13.79 0.78 -15.62
N LEU A 320 -14.48 1.13 -14.53
CA LEU A 320 -15.05 2.45 -14.36
C LEU A 320 -13.96 3.47 -13.97
N VAL A 321 -13.44 4.19 -14.96
CA VAL A 321 -12.49 5.30 -14.75
C VAL A 321 -13.14 6.61 -15.22
N ALA A 322 -13.57 7.44 -14.27
CA ALA A 322 -14.13 8.76 -14.54
C ALA A 322 -13.03 9.77 -14.86
N SER A 323 -13.30 10.67 -15.81
CA SER A 323 -12.42 11.79 -16.17
C SER A 323 -13.14 13.12 -16.02
N SER A 324 -12.41 14.12 -15.55
CA SER A 324 -12.82 15.52 -15.58
C SER A 324 -11.63 16.41 -15.90
N SER A 325 -11.85 17.73 -15.97
CA SER A 325 -10.77 18.73 -16.03
C SER A 325 -9.78 18.63 -14.86
N ARG A 326 -10.18 18.01 -13.74
CA ARG A 326 -9.34 17.80 -12.55
C ARG A 326 -8.45 16.56 -12.64
N GLY A 327 -8.71 15.66 -13.60
CA GLY A 327 -7.95 14.44 -13.79
C GLY A 327 -8.83 13.18 -13.81
N TYR A 328 -8.33 12.08 -13.25
CA TYR A 328 -8.97 10.77 -13.25
C TYR A 328 -9.24 10.26 -11.84
N LYS A 329 -10.30 9.45 -11.69
CA LYS A 329 -10.55 8.66 -10.48
C LYS A 329 -11.47 7.47 -10.75
N LEU A 330 -11.58 6.57 -9.77
CA LEU A 330 -12.69 5.61 -9.72
C LEU A 330 -13.94 6.34 -9.20
N PRO A 331 -15.13 6.14 -9.80
CA PRO A 331 -16.33 6.83 -9.38
C PRO A 331 -16.82 6.28 -8.04
N ALA A 332 -17.18 7.19 -7.13
CA ALA A 332 -17.74 6.91 -5.82
C ALA A 332 -19.11 7.56 -5.62
N SER A 333 -19.58 8.40 -6.55
CA SER A 333 -20.85 9.10 -6.46
C SER A 333 -21.49 9.28 -7.83
N GLN A 334 -22.80 9.57 -7.84
CA GLN A 334 -23.51 9.89 -9.08
C GLN A 334 -22.93 11.13 -9.78
N GLN A 335 -22.46 12.12 -9.02
CA GLN A 335 -21.81 13.30 -9.57
C GLN A 335 -20.56 12.94 -10.39
N ASP A 336 -19.81 11.92 -10.00
CA ASP A 336 -18.62 11.49 -10.74
C ASP A 336 -18.97 10.92 -12.12
N LEU A 337 -20.13 10.27 -12.21
CA LEU A 337 -20.67 9.78 -13.48
C LEU A 337 -21.08 10.95 -14.37
N TYR A 338 -21.75 11.96 -13.81
CA TYR A 338 -22.10 13.16 -14.54
C TYR A 338 -20.87 13.97 -14.96
N ASP A 339 -19.87 14.14 -14.09
CA ASP A 339 -18.60 14.80 -14.42
C ASP A 339 -17.96 14.16 -15.66
N PHE A 340 -17.94 12.82 -15.72
CA PHE A 340 -17.43 12.08 -16.88
C PHE A 340 -18.25 12.32 -18.15
N VAL A 341 -19.58 12.24 -18.06
CA VAL A 341 -20.47 12.47 -19.20
C VAL A 341 -20.38 13.91 -19.69
N SER A 342 -20.45 14.89 -18.79
CA SER A 342 -20.34 16.31 -19.10
C SER A 342 -18.99 16.65 -19.72
N HIS A 343 -17.88 16.15 -19.16
CA HIS A 343 -16.56 16.35 -19.74
C HIS A 343 -16.45 15.73 -21.13
N SER A 344 -16.99 14.53 -21.33
CA SER A 344 -17.04 13.89 -22.65
C SER A 344 -17.88 14.72 -23.62
N ASN A 345 -19.02 15.27 -23.17
CA ASN A 345 -19.90 16.09 -23.99
C ASN A 345 -19.23 17.37 -24.48
N THR A 346 -18.35 17.99 -23.68
CA THR A 346 -17.57 19.17 -24.13
C THR A 346 -16.68 18.91 -25.34
N ILE A 347 -16.40 17.64 -25.66
CA ILE A 347 -15.59 17.21 -26.79
C ILE A 347 -16.49 16.66 -27.90
N ILE A 348 -17.40 15.75 -27.54
CA ILE A 348 -18.25 15.01 -28.48
C ILE A 348 -19.22 15.95 -29.21
N GLU A 349 -19.96 16.79 -28.49
CA GLU A 349 -20.98 17.66 -29.08
C GLU A 349 -20.38 18.67 -30.07
N PRO A 350 -19.29 19.41 -29.74
CA PRO A 350 -18.64 20.28 -30.72
C PRO A 350 -18.07 19.54 -31.93
N MET A 351 -17.53 18.33 -31.75
CA MET A 351 -17.01 17.53 -32.86
C MET A 351 -18.14 17.09 -33.80
N LEU A 352 -19.25 16.57 -33.27
CA LEU A 352 -20.42 16.19 -34.06
C LEU A 352 -21.03 17.40 -34.77
N SER A 353 -21.14 18.55 -34.08
CA SER A 353 -21.64 19.79 -34.69
C SER A 353 -20.76 20.27 -35.85
N ARG A 354 -19.42 20.16 -35.73
CA ARG A 354 -18.50 20.51 -36.82
C ARG A 354 -18.66 19.57 -38.01
N VAL A 355 -18.79 18.26 -37.77
CA VAL A 355 -19.03 17.27 -38.82
C VAL A 355 -20.36 17.54 -39.52
N LYS A 356 -21.43 17.85 -38.77
CA LYS A 356 -22.74 18.24 -39.31
C LYS A 356 -22.63 19.44 -40.23
N LYS A 357 -22.07 20.54 -39.73
CA LYS A 357 -21.92 21.79 -40.50
C LYS A 357 -21.09 21.58 -41.76
N PHE A 358 -20.02 20.79 -41.68
CA PHE A 358 -19.18 20.49 -42.83
C PHE A 358 -19.93 19.65 -43.87
N ARG A 359 -20.67 18.62 -43.45
CA ARG A 359 -21.55 17.83 -44.33
C ARG A 359 -22.60 18.73 -45.00
N ASP A 360 -23.33 19.52 -44.21
CA ASP A 360 -24.42 20.36 -44.70
C ASP A 360 -23.93 21.37 -45.75
N GLN A 361 -22.75 21.96 -45.54
CA GLN A 361 -22.13 22.87 -46.52
C GLN A 361 -21.79 22.16 -47.85
N ILE A 362 -21.26 20.94 -47.80
CA ILE A 362 -20.94 20.17 -49.01
C ILE A 362 -22.21 19.73 -49.74
N VAL A 363 -23.22 19.27 -49.00
CA VAL A 363 -24.52 18.88 -49.57
C VAL A 363 -25.16 20.07 -50.27
N VAL A 364 -25.19 21.25 -49.64
CA VAL A 364 -25.72 22.48 -50.24
C VAL A 364 -24.92 22.91 -51.46
N ALA A 365 -23.58 22.95 -51.37
CA ALA A 365 -22.72 23.38 -52.48
C ALA A 365 -22.75 22.44 -53.70
N THR A 366 -23.19 21.20 -53.53
CA THR A 366 -23.26 20.19 -54.58
C THR A 366 -24.68 19.88 -55.05
N ASP A 367 -25.69 20.62 -54.57
CA ASP A 367 -27.11 20.36 -54.82
C ASP A 367 -27.52 18.92 -54.47
N GLY A 368 -26.98 18.40 -53.35
CA GLY A 368 -27.25 17.05 -52.87
C GLY A 368 -26.55 15.92 -53.60
N ARG A 369 -25.65 16.21 -54.55
CA ARG A 369 -24.91 15.17 -55.30
C ARG A 369 -23.84 14.46 -54.48
N LEU A 370 -23.30 15.10 -53.45
CA LEU A 370 -22.27 14.55 -52.60
C LEU A 370 -22.67 14.64 -51.11
N ASP A 371 -22.74 13.48 -50.45
CA ASP A 371 -22.81 13.37 -49.00
C ASP A 371 -21.59 12.61 -48.49
N ILE A 372 -20.74 13.32 -47.74
CA ILE A 372 -19.48 12.80 -47.21
C ILE A 372 -19.68 11.68 -46.17
N LEU A 373 -20.88 11.52 -45.62
CA LEU A 373 -21.20 10.46 -44.66
C LEU A 373 -21.97 9.29 -45.29
N ALA A 374 -22.15 9.26 -46.62
CA ALA A 374 -22.95 8.24 -47.32
C ALA A 374 -22.35 6.82 -47.24
N ALA A 375 -21.03 6.70 -47.11
CA ALA A 375 -20.37 5.40 -47.00
C ALA A 375 -20.79 4.65 -45.72
N ASP A 376 -20.92 3.33 -45.80
CA ASP A 376 -21.40 2.48 -44.69
C ASP A 376 -20.49 2.52 -43.46
N GLU A 377 -19.19 2.76 -43.65
CA GLU A 377 -18.22 2.94 -42.56
C GLU A 377 -18.55 4.13 -41.64
N TYR A 378 -19.32 5.12 -42.13
CA TYR A 378 -19.76 6.29 -41.35
C TYR A 378 -21.18 6.17 -40.79
N LYS A 379 -21.83 4.99 -40.89
CA LYS A 379 -23.23 4.80 -40.48
C LYS A 379 -23.53 5.24 -39.04
N LEU A 380 -22.61 4.99 -38.11
CA LEU A 380 -22.77 5.42 -36.72
C LEU A 380 -22.75 6.95 -36.58
N ILE A 381 -21.79 7.61 -37.23
CA ILE A 381 -21.66 9.07 -37.21
C ILE A 381 -22.89 9.70 -37.86
N ARG A 382 -23.34 9.15 -39.00
CA ARG A 382 -24.55 9.58 -39.71
C ARG A 382 -25.77 9.54 -38.79
N LYS A 383 -26.01 8.41 -38.12
CA LYS A 383 -27.12 8.21 -37.18
C LYS A 383 -27.12 9.19 -35.99
N VAL A 384 -25.95 9.65 -35.56
CA VAL A 384 -25.81 10.55 -34.40
C VAL A 384 -25.91 12.03 -34.82
N VAL A 385 -25.58 12.34 -36.07
CA VAL A 385 -25.57 13.71 -36.61
C VAL A 385 -26.91 14.09 -37.25
N ASP A 386 -27.62 13.12 -37.82
CA ASP A 386 -29.00 13.27 -38.30
C ASP A 386 -29.92 13.68 -37.14
#